data_AF-B5UAN1-F1
#
_entry.id   AF-B5UAN1-F1
#
_cell.length_a   1.000
_cell.length_b   1.000
_cell.length_c   1.000
_cell.angle_alpha   90.00
_cell.angle_beta   90.00
_cell.angle_gamma   90.00
#
_symmetry.space_group_name_H-M   'P 1'
#
loop_
_entity.id
_entity.type
_entity.pdbx_description
1 polymer ?
#
loop_
_entity_poly.entity_id
_entity_poly.type
_entity_poly.pdbx_seq_one_letter_code
_entity_poly.pdbx_strand_id
1 'polypeptide(L)' 'VNYLRPDLKRGQITPHEESIILELHARWGNRWSTIARSLPGR' A
#
# COMPACT_ATOMS: atom_id res chain seq x y z
N VAL A 1 9.14 14.02 -20.70
CA VAL A 1 7.72 14.00 -20.29
C VAL A 1 7.57 13.16 -19.04
N ASN A 2 7.53 13.81 -17.87
CA ASN A 2 7.58 13.17 -16.55
C ASN A 2 6.17 13.23 -15.94
N TYR A 3 5.44 12.11 -15.93
CA TYR A 3 4.02 12.02 -15.52
C TYR A 3 3.85 11.80 -14.01
N LEU A 4 4.63 12.48 -13.16
CA LEU A 4 4.41 12.41 -11.72
C LEU A 4 4.33 13.83 -11.18
N ARG A 5 3.09 14.30 -11.00
CA ARG A 5 2.79 15.50 -10.22
C ARG A 5 3.49 15.37 -8.85
N PRO A 6 4.46 16.26 -8.53
CA PRO A 6 5.21 16.18 -7.27
C PRO A 6 4.33 16.48 -6.04
N ASP A 7 3.15 17.08 -6.23
CA ASP A 7 2.19 17.40 -5.17
C ASP A 7 1.20 16.27 -4.84
N LEU A 8 1.23 15.15 -5.57
CA LEU A 8 0.50 13.97 -5.12
C LEU A 8 1.30 13.41 -3.95
N LYS A 9 0.97 13.87 -2.73
CA LYS A 9 1.37 13.23 -1.47
C LYS A 9 0.97 11.77 -1.58
N ARG A 10 1.87 10.94 -2.12
CA ARG A 10 1.88 9.50 -1.92
C ARG A 10 1.99 9.40 -0.42
N GLY A 11 0.84 9.30 0.28
CA GLY A 11 0.81 9.13 1.73
C GLY A 11 1.85 8.07 2.00
N GLN A 12 2.95 8.48 2.64
CA GLN A 12 4.13 7.63 2.77
C GLN A 12 3.61 6.35 3.35
N ILE A 13 3.76 5.24 2.62
CA ILE A 13 3.44 3.94 3.18
C ILE A 13 4.36 3.84 4.36
N THR A 14 3.77 3.87 5.55
CA THR A 14 4.56 3.81 6.77
C THR A 14 5.23 2.44 6.82
N PRO A 15 6.40 2.30 7.44
CA PRO A 15 7.04 1.00 7.60
C PRO A 15 6.13 -0.02 8.31
N HIS A 16 5.14 0.46 9.08
CA HIS A 16 4.09 -0.36 9.64
C HIS A 16 3.13 -0.92 8.57
N GLU A 17 2.63 -0.08 7.67
CA GLU A 17 1.81 -0.53 6.53
C GLU A 17 2.60 -1.47 5.61
N GLU A 18 3.90 -1.25 5.38
CA GLU A 18 4.74 -2.18 4.62
C GLU A 18 4.80 -3.58 5.27
N SER A 19 4.96 -3.65 6.59
CA SER A 19 4.97 -4.93 7.31
C SER A 19 3.63 -5.65 7.17
N ILE A 20 2.52 -4.92 7.27
CA ILE A 20 1.16 -5.47 7.11
C ILE A 20 0.95 -5.94 5.66
N ILE A 21 1.39 -5.15 4.68
CA ILE A 21 1.31 -5.52 3.26
C ILE A 21 2.09 -6.80 2.99
N LEU A 22 3.31 -6.94 3.52
CA LEU A 22 4.12 -8.13 3.38
C LEU A 22 3.46 -9.36 4.02
N GLU A 23 2.91 -9.21 5.23
CA GLU A 23 2.21 -10.30 5.92
C GLU A 23 0.94 -10.73 5.18
N LEU A 24 0.14 -9.76 4.75
CA LEU A 24 -1.08 -10.02 4.00
C LEU A 24 -0.78 -10.54 2.58
N HIS A 25 0.29 -10.10 1.94
CA HIS A 25 0.72 -10.65 0.65
C HIS A 25 1.21 -12.09 0.79
N ALA A 26 1.95 -12.41 1.85
CA ALA A 26 2.32 -13.79 2.15
C ALA A 26 1.09 -14.69 2.38
N ARG A 27 0.03 -14.14 2.98
CA ARG A 27 -1.19 -14.89 3.31
C ARG A 27 -2.24 -14.94 2.17
N TRP A 28 -2.35 -13.90 1.35
CA TRP A 28 -3.42 -13.72 0.35
C TRP A 28 -2.88 -13.66 -1.10
N GLY A 29 -1.55 -13.60 -1.28
CA GLY A 29 -0.88 -13.49 -2.57
C GLY A 29 -1.20 -12.17 -3.29
N ASN A 30 -1.40 -12.23 -4.60
CA ASN A 30 -1.69 -11.07 -5.46
C ASN A 30 -3.09 -10.46 -5.28
N ARG A 31 -3.76 -10.68 -4.14
CA ARG A 31 -5.09 -10.11 -3.83
C ARG A 31 -4.97 -8.69 -3.27
N TRP A 32 -4.36 -7.79 -4.02
CA TRP A 32 -4.11 -6.40 -3.64
C TRP A 32 -5.37 -5.64 -3.19
N SER A 33 -6.52 -5.90 -3.81
CA SER A 33 -7.79 -5.29 -3.41
C SER A 33 -8.19 -5.63 -1.98
N THR A 34 -7.87 -6.84 -1.51
CA THR A 34 -8.18 -7.26 -0.15
C THR A 34 -7.12 -6.79 0.85
N ILE A 35 -5.85 -6.80 0.44
CA ILE A 35 -4.74 -6.26 1.22
C ILE A 35 -4.99 -4.77 1.51
N ALA A 36 -5.31 -3.99 0.48
CA ALA A 36 -5.62 -2.57 0.61
C ALA A 36 -6.82 -2.32 1.53
N ARG A 37 -7.86 -3.15 1.46
CA ARG A 37 -9.04 -3.05 2.32
C ARG A 37 -8.78 -3.43 3.78
N SER A 38 -7.68 -4.13 4.04
CA SER A 38 -7.25 -4.50 5.38
C SER A 38 -6.24 -3.51 5.99
N LEU A 39 -5.81 -2.48 5.25
CA LEU A 39 -4.95 -1.42 5.77
C LEU A 39 -5.82 -0.35 6.45
N PRO A 40 -5.80 -0.22 7.78
CA PRO A 40 -6.58 0.80 8.47
C PRO A 40 -6.03 2.19 8.13
N GLY A 41 -6.82 3.01 7.42
CA GLY A 41 -6.43 4.37 7.02
C GLY A 41 -6.41 4.64 5.52
N ARG A 42 -6.83 3.68 4.68
CA ARG A 42 -7.07 3.84 3.24
C ARG A 42 -8.39 3.26 2.78
#